data_AF-A0A2C0EG51-F1
#
_entry.id   AF-A0A2C0EG51-F1
#
_cell.length_a   1.000
_cell.length_b   1.000
_cell.length_c   1.000
_cell.angle_alpha   90.00
_cell.angle_beta   90.00
_cell.angle_gamma   90.00
#
_symmetry.space_group_name_H-M   'P 1'
#
loop_
_entity.id
_entity.type
_entity.pdbx_description
1 polymer ?
#
loop_
_entity_poly.entity_id
_entity_poly.type
_entity_poly.pdbx_seq_one_letter_code
_entity_poly.pdbx_strand_id
1 'polypeptide(L)'
;MNSVLNGKIAALGLIPIDKKAYIKYLKSHEKAYKKAVIDVNRFKYYKLYEQKPMFYSVEYLTQTPIKDLLGRDKGNQERWVKTDE
;
A
#
# COMPACT_ATOMS: atom_id res chain seq x y z
N MET A 1 -7.82 -4.32 -18.29
CA MET A 1 -7.21 -3.84 -17.03
C MET A 1 -7.76 -2.44 -16.76
N ASN A 2 -8.19 -2.13 -15.52
CA ASN A 2 -8.97 -0.92 -15.24
C ASN A 2 -8.12 0.34 -15.49
N SER A 3 -8.43 1.14 -16.53
CA SER A 3 -7.69 2.36 -16.89
C SER A 3 -7.59 3.33 -15.69
N VAL A 4 -8.67 3.42 -14.92
CA VAL A 4 -8.75 4.20 -13.68
C VAL A 4 -7.78 3.71 -12.61
N LEU A 5 -7.63 2.39 -12.44
CA LEU A 5 -6.73 1.82 -11.44
C LEU A 5 -5.27 2.07 -11.82
N ASN A 6 -4.92 1.90 -13.09
CA ASN A 6 -3.57 2.19 -13.59
C ASN A 6 -3.21 3.67 -13.41
N GLY A 7 -4.16 4.58 -13.67
CA GLY A 7 -3.97 6.00 -13.40
C GLY A 7 -3.70 6.29 -11.92
N LYS A 8 -4.41 5.62 -11.00
CA LYS A 8 -4.19 5.76 -9.55
C LYS A 8 -2.84 5.21 -9.09
N ILE A 9 -2.46 4.04 -9.59
CA ILE A 9 -1.15 3.41 -9.32
C ILE A 9 -0.02 4.35 -9.75
N ALA A 10 -0.11 4.91 -10.96
CA ALA A 10 0.88 5.82 -11.50
C ALA A 10 0.95 7.14 -10.70
N ALA A 11 -0.21 7.74 -10.38
CA ALA A 11 -0.26 9.00 -9.64
C ALA A 11 0.30 8.90 -8.22
N LEU A 12 0.12 7.76 -7.56
CA LEU A 12 0.63 7.50 -6.22
C LEU A 12 2.07 6.95 -6.22
N GLY A 13 2.59 6.51 -7.36
CA GLY A 13 3.88 5.83 -7.45
C GLY A 13 3.88 4.46 -6.75
N LEU A 14 2.78 3.73 -6.82
CA LEU A 14 2.67 2.42 -6.17
C LEU A 14 3.48 1.36 -6.92
N ILE A 15 4.17 0.53 -6.15
CA ILE A 15 5.00 -0.58 -6.66
C ILE A 15 4.20 -1.88 -6.54
N PRO A 16 4.12 -2.71 -7.58
CA PRO A 16 3.49 -4.03 -7.46
C PRO A 16 4.27 -4.91 -6.48
N ILE A 17 3.54 -5.70 -5.68
CA ILE A 17 4.15 -6.65 -4.75
C ILE A 17 4.67 -7.84 -5.56
N ASP A 18 5.98 -7.86 -5.76
CA ASP A 18 6.67 -9.01 -6.32
C ASP A 18 6.99 -10.05 -5.23
N LYS A 19 7.40 -11.27 -5.62
CA LYS A 19 7.74 -12.36 -4.70
C LYS A 19 8.81 -11.95 -3.68
N LYS A 20 9.77 -11.11 -4.09
CA LYS A 20 10.80 -10.56 -3.18
C LYS A 20 10.20 -9.62 -2.15
N ALA A 21 9.33 -8.69 -2.57
CA ALA A 21 8.65 -7.76 -1.66
C ALA A 21 7.72 -8.50 -0.70
N TYR A 22 7.02 -9.52 -1.19
CA TYR A 22 6.20 -10.40 -0.37
C TYR A 22 7.01 -11.07 0.76
N ILE A 23 8.14 -11.72 0.42
CA ILE A 23 8.98 -12.39 1.41
C ILE A 23 9.56 -11.40 2.40
N LYS A 24 9.98 -10.23 1.95
CA LYS A 24 10.61 -9.20 2.80
C LYS A 24 9.62 -8.54 3.77
N TYR A 25 8.43 -8.20 3.29
CA TYR A 25 7.53 -7.31 4.03
C TYR A 25 6.24 -7.99 4.51
N LEU A 26 5.70 -8.98 3.79
CA LEU A 26 4.41 -9.60 4.11
C LEU A 26 4.53 -10.94 4.84
N LYS A 27 5.56 -11.75 4.52
CA LYS A 27 5.73 -13.10 5.08
C LYS A 27 5.73 -13.13 6.61
N SER A 28 6.42 -12.18 7.25
CA SER A 28 6.45 -12.08 8.72
C SER A 28 5.08 -11.71 9.32
N HIS A 29 4.23 -11.03 8.55
CA HIS A 29 2.91 -10.59 8.97
C HIS A 29 1.79 -11.60 8.67
N GLU A 30 2.03 -12.63 7.84
CA GLU A 30 1.02 -13.66 7.53
C GLU A 30 0.39 -14.27 8.79
N LYS A 31 1.21 -14.59 9.80
CA LYS A 31 0.72 -15.17 11.06
C LYS A 31 -0.19 -14.20 11.83
N ALA A 32 0.11 -12.90 11.78
CA ALA A 32 -0.70 -11.87 12.43
C ALA A 32 -2.00 -11.60 11.65
N TYR A 33 -1.92 -11.49 10.32
CA TYR A 33 -3.07 -11.28 9.45
C TYR A 33 -4.03 -12.47 9.45
N LYS A 34 -3.52 -13.72 9.47
CA LYS A 34 -4.35 -14.93 9.59
C LYS A 34 -5.16 -14.95 10.89
N LYS A 35 -4.58 -14.48 12.01
CA LYS A 35 -5.32 -14.33 13.28
C LYS A 35 -6.44 -13.29 13.20
N ALA A 36 -6.23 -12.25 12.38
CA ALA A 36 -7.21 -11.18 12.15
C ALA A 36 -8.19 -11.48 10.99
N VAL A 37 -8.16 -12.69 10.42
CA VAL A 37 -8.99 -13.08 9.25
C VAL A 37 -8.76 -12.15 8.04
N ILE A 38 -7.55 -11.61 7.93
CA ILE A 38 -7.14 -10.75 6.82
C ILE A 38 -6.34 -11.59 5.83
N ASP A 39 -6.80 -11.65 4.59
CA ASP A 39 -6.03 -12.25 3.51
C ASP A 39 -4.90 -11.30 3.08
N VAL A 40 -3.65 -11.74 3.18
CA VAL A 40 -2.48 -10.94 2.74
C VAL A 40 -2.40 -10.81 1.23
N ASN A 41 -2.99 -11.74 0.48
CA ASN A 41 -2.94 -11.76 -0.98
C ASN A 41 -3.85 -10.69 -1.61
N ARG A 42 -4.76 -10.09 -0.83
CA ARG A 42 -5.57 -8.94 -1.22
C ARG A 42 -4.73 -7.70 -1.52
N PHE A 43 -3.56 -7.59 -0.88
CA PHE A 43 -2.61 -6.52 -1.14
C PHE A 43 -1.84 -6.85 -2.41
N LYS A 44 -1.92 -5.95 -3.39
CA LYS A 44 -1.26 -6.11 -4.70
C LYS A 44 -0.20 -5.06 -4.96
N TYR A 45 -0.29 -3.93 -4.26
CA TYR A 45 0.62 -2.82 -4.41
C TYR A 45 1.12 -2.35 -3.05
N TYR A 46 2.29 -1.72 -3.04
CA TYR A 46 2.84 -1.09 -1.85
C TYR A 46 3.57 0.20 -2.22
N LYS A 47 3.73 1.07 -1.23
CA LYS A 47 4.60 2.24 -1.31
C LYS A 47 5.52 2.25 -0.10
N LEU A 48 6.77 2.62 -0.32
CA LEU A 48 7.72 2.82 0.77
C LEU A 48 7.65 4.28 1.19
N TYR A 49 7.28 4.51 2.44
CA TYR A 49 7.50 5.78 3.11
C TYR A 49 8.75 5.59 3.95
N GLU A 50 9.87 6.11 3.45
CA GLU A 50 11.23 5.86 3.94
C GLU A 50 11.54 4.36 4.00
N GLN A 51 11.43 3.74 5.18
CA GLN A 51 11.74 2.32 5.41
C GLN A 51 10.51 1.47 5.69
N LYS A 52 9.32 2.07 5.83
CA LYS A 52 8.10 1.35 6.19
C LYS A 52 7.19 1.16 4.97
N PRO A 53 6.85 -0.10 4.61
CA PRO A 53 5.93 -0.38 3.52
C PRO A 53 4.49 -0.13 3.96
N MET A 54 3.76 0.63 3.15
CA MET A 54 2.31 0.73 3.24
C MET A 54 1.68 -0.07 2.10
N PHE A 55 0.77 -0.97 2.44
CA PHE A 55 0.16 -1.90 1.49
C PHE A 55 -1.21 -1.41 1.01
N TYR A 56 -1.49 -1.63 -0.27
CA TYR A 56 -2.71 -1.20 -0.95
C TYR A 56 -3.36 -2.38 -1.66
N SER A 57 -4.66 -2.55 -1.40
CA SER A 57 -5.52 -3.52 -2.08
C SER A 57 -6.12 -2.91 -3.34
N VAL A 58 -6.38 -3.75 -4.35
CA VAL A 58 -7.07 -3.31 -5.57
C VAL A 58 -8.45 -2.72 -5.26
N GLU A 59 -9.18 -3.35 -4.34
CA GLU A 59 -10.50 -2.90 -3.91
C GLU A 59 -10.45 -1.49 -3.31
N TYR A 60 -9.53 -1.26 -2.37
CA TYR A 60 -9.32 0.05 -1.75
C TYR A 60 -8.98 1.14 -2.78
N LEU A 61 -8.07 0.84 -3.71
CA LEU A 61 -7.71 1.77 -4.78
C LEU A 61 -8.88 2.03 -5.72
N THR A 62 -9.74 1.04 -5.96
CA THR A 62 -10.89 1.20 -6.84
C THR A 62 -11.98 2.04 -6.19
N GLN A 63 -12.33 1.73 -4.94
CA GLN A 63 -13.39 2.41 -4.18
C GLN A 63 -13.02 3.84 -3.78
N THR A 64 -11.75 4.11 -3.48
CA THR A 64 -11.32 5.43 -2.99
C THR A 64 -11.10 6.40 -4.16
N PRO A 65 -11.67 7.62 -4.14
CA PRO A 65 -11.41 8.62 -5.17
C PRO A 65 -9.95 9.09 -5.13
N ILE A 66 -9.39 9.43 -6.29
CA ILE A 66 -7.97 9.82 -6.43
C ILE A 66 -7.60 11.03 -5.56
N LYS A 67 -8.49 12.01 -5.40
CA LYS A 67 -8.27 13.18 -4.55
C LYS A 67 -8.00 12.80 -3.09
N ASP A 68 -8.75 11.82 -2.57
CA ASP A 68 -8.60 11.36 -1.19
C ASP A 68 -7.33 10.52 -1.03
N LEU A 69 -7.01 9.70 -2.03
CA LEU A 69 -5.76 8.94 -2.07
C LEU A 69 -4.54 9.88 -2.03
N LEU A 70 -4.52 10.94 -2.84
CA LEU A 70 -3.43 11.92 -2.87
C LEU A 70 -3.35 12.74 -1.58
N GLY A 71 -4.49 13.11 -0.99
CA GLY A 71 -4.52 13.78 0.30
C GLY A 71 -3.92 12.93 1.43
N ARG A 72 -4.26 11.63 1.46
CA ARG A 72 -3.67 10.67 2.40
C ARG A 72 -2.20 10.41 2.12
N ASP A 73 -1.79 10.32 0.86
CA ASP A 73 -0.40 10.14 0.47
C ASP A 73 0.48 11.27 1.00
N LYS A 74 0.05 12.52 0.80
CA LYS A 74 0.72 13.70 1.35
C LYS A 74 0.74 13.69 2.87
N GLY A 75 -0.41 13.43 3.51
CA GLY A 75 -0.50 13.37 4.97
C GLY A 75 0.35 12.25 5.59
N ASN A 76 0.51 11.12 4.90
CA ASN A 76 1.42 10.06 5.29
C ASN A 76 2.87 10.49 5.09
N GLN A 77 3.22 11.12 3.96
CA GLN A 77 4.58 11.62 3.78
C GLN A 77 4.96 12.58 4.92
N GLU A 78 4.08 13.50 5.32
CA GLU A 78 4.34 14.46 6.41
C GLU A 78 4.40 13.82 7.80
N ARG A 79 3.52 12.86 8.12
CA ARG A 79 3.52 12.20 9.44
C ARG A 79 4.73 11.30 9.62
N TRP A 80 5.11 10.57 8.58
CA TRP A 80 6.17 9.57 8.70
C TRP A 80 7.55 10.24 8.70
N VAL A 81 7.74 11.35 7.96
CA VAL A 81 8.92 12.23 8.05
C VAL A 81 9.12 12.82 9.46
N LYS A 82 8.06 12.96 10.24
CA LYS A 82 8.11 13.50 11.61
C LYS A 82 8.32 12.45 12.71
N THR A 83 8.40 11.16 12.37
CA THR A 83 8.54 10.09 13.38
C THR A 83 10.00 9.71 13.64
N ASP A 84 10.95 10.58 13.27
CA ASP A 84 12.41 10.45 13.51
C ASP A 84 12.89 11.45 14.59
N GLU A 85 12.11 11.63 15.66
CA GLU A 85 12.53 12.34 16.89
C GLU A 85 12.57 11.38 18.08
#